data_AF-A0A369N2X8-F1
#
_entry.id   AF-A0A369N2X8-F1
#
_cell.length_a   1.000
_cell.length_b   1.000
_cell.length_c   1.000
_cell.angle_alpha   90.00
_cell.angle_beta   90.00
_cell.angle_gamma   90.00
#
_symmetry.space_group_name_H-M   'P 1'
#
loop_
_entity.id
_entity.type
_entity.pdbx_description
1 polymer ?
#
loop_
_entity_poly.entity_id
_entity_poly.type
_entity_poly.pdbx_seq_one_letter_code
_entity_poly.pdbx_strand_id
1 'polypeptide(L)'
;MRSFSILGDSISTFDGCNPDGFAVYYQGERCEQTGVTSSADTWWSQVIERLGGRLLANSSFSGSLVEGAGFPAGNSQERIDALAEDGVQPDVVIVFMGINDYGWGGATAQAAGRGNAVPVALDLDAIEPHAPAAAAPGAIDRFRAAYGLLLERMRAAYPQAEVWCCTLCPGRVAGCPSPTFAWNLRGAPFKSYNDAIRAAAREHGCNVADLEAFGIDYEAVDGTHPTARGMRQLSVLIASCIEGAEPDERLLPADLFDETFRSGELCPGEACVGCEHARGTGSSWFLVCERNPS
;
A
#
# COMPACT_ATOMS: atom_id res chain seq x y z
N MET A 1 -5.41 2.49 27.04
CA MET A 1 -4.87 3.03 25.78
C MET A 1 -5.00 1.94 24.74
N ARG A 2 -5.60 2.23 23.58
CA ARG A 2 -5.82 1.23 22.52
C ARG A 2 -4.48 0.83 21.88
N SER A 3 -4.34 -0.44 21.58
CA SER A 3 -3.20 -1.05 20.90
C SER A 3 -3.50 -1.18 19.40
N PHE A 4 -2.58 -0.70 18.57
CA PHE A 4 -2.71 -0.68 17.12
C PHE A 4 -1.64 -1.56 16.50
N SER A 5 -2.04 -2.44 15.59
CA SER A 5 -1.12 -3.17 14.73
C SER A 5 -1.29 -2.77 13.27
N ILE A 6 -0.19 -2.81 12.51
CA ILE A 6 -0.15 -2.44 11.10
C ILE A 6 0.12 -3.68 10.26
N LEU A 7 -0.71 -3.91 9.24
CA LEU A 7 -0.46 -4.90 8.20
C LEU A 7 -0.21 -4.16 6.88
N GLY A 8 1.03 -4.14 6.42
CA GLY A 8 1.42 -3.24 5.33
C GLY A 8 2.45 -3.80 4.34
N ASP A 9 2.78 -3.00 3.35
CA ASP A 9 3.91 -3.23 2.46
C ASP A 9 5.04 -2.22 2.76
N SER A 10 5.89 -1.92 1.76
CA SER A 10 7.03 -1.01 1.91
C SER A 10 6.64 0.36 2.46
N ILE A 11 5.46 0.89 2.09
CA ILE A 11 4.94 2.20 2.54
C ILE A 11 4.84 2.29 4.07
N SER A 12 4.72 1.13 4.74
CA SER A 12 4.43 1.05 6.18
C SER A 12 5.60 0.49 7.00
N THR A 13 6.76 0.26 6.39
CA THR A 13 7.96 -0.23 7.09
C THR A 13 8.78 0.90 7.72
N PHE A 14 9.54 0.62 8.78
CA PHE A 14 10.59 1.50 9.28
C PHE A 14 11.60 0.70 10.10
N ASP A 15 12.89 1.02 9.98
CA ASP A 15 13.94 0.27 10.66
C ASP A 15 13.73 0.21 12.18
N GLY A 16 13.92 -0.98 12.76
CA GLY A 16 13.67 -1.25 14.18
C GLY A 16 12.21 -1.27 14.62
N CYS A 17 11.23 -1.16 13.70
CA CYS A 17 9.81 -1.21 14.02
C CYS A 17 9.09 -2.46 13.49
N ASN A 18 9.75 -3.29 12.69
CA ASN A 18 9.19 -4.50 12.08
C ASN A 18 9.80 -5.78 12.73
N PRO A 19 9.13 -6.95 12.66
CA PRO A 19 9.71 -8.20 13.16
C PRO A 19 11.04 -8.56 12.48
N ASP A 20 11.89 -9.28 13.21
CA ASP A 20 13.18 -9.74 12.69
C ASP A 20 13.01 -10.53 11.39
N GLY A 21 13.84 -10.21 10.39
CA GLY A 21 13.83 -10.85 9.08
C GLY A 21 12.79 -10.29 8.10
N PHE A 22 11.95 -9.33 8.50
CA PHE A 22 11.04 -8.65 7.58
C PHE A 22 11.82 -7.61 6.76
N ALA A 23 11.60 -7.58 5.45
CA ALA A 23 12.27 -6.61 4.60
C ALA A 23 11.76 -5.19 4.88
N VAL A 24 12.67 -4.24 5.09
CA VAL A 24 12.36 -2.84 5.42
C VAL A 24 12.72 -1.93 4.24
N TYR A 25 11.84 -0.99 3.91
CA TYR A 25 12.12 0.05 2.92
C TYR A 25 12.85 1.24 3.56
N TYR A 26 12.27 1.83 4.61
CA TYR A 26 12.81 3.02 5.28
C TYR A 26 13.95 2.66 6.23
N GLN A 27 15.16 2.55 5.65
CA GLN A 27 16.42 2.27 6.35
C GLN A 27 17.60 2.87 5.56
N GLY A 28 18.67 3.24 6.26
CA GLY A 28 19.90 3.76 5.65
C GLY A 28 19.68 4.98 4.73
N GLU A 29 20.27 4.95 3.54
CA GLU A 29 20.21 6.06 2.56
C GLU A 29 18.77 6.42 2.14
N ARG A 30 17.81 5.48 2.22
CA ARG A 30 16.42 5.76 1.88
C ARG A 30 15.75 6.71 2.88
N CYS A 31 16.19 6.71 4.14
CA CYS A 31 15.71 7.68 5.13
C CYS A 31 16.12 9.11 4.73
N GLU A 32 17.35 9.29 4.25
CA GLU A 32 17.84 10.58 3.75
C GLU A 32 17.10 11.01 2.47
N GLN A 33 16.92 10.08 1.52
CA GLN A 33 16.24 10.35 0.24
C GLN A 33 14.76 10.74 0.40
N THR A 34 14.07 10.13 1.36
CA THR A 34 12.64 10.38 1.60
C THR A 34 12.40 11.48 2.63
N GLY A 35 13.41 11.81 3.44
CA GLY A 35 13.28 12.67 4.61
C GLY A 35 12.57 12.00 5.79
N VAL A 36 12.22 10.71 5.71
CA VAL A 36 11.63 9.94 6.82
C VAL A 36 12.77 9.40 7.66
N THR A 37 13.12 10.09 8.74
CA THR A 37 14.35 9.85 9.51
C THR A 37 14.12 9.25 10.89
N SER A 38 12.88 9.24 11.34
CA SER A 38 12.45 8.66 12.61
C SER A 38 11.16 7.87 12.42
N SER A 39 10.89 6.89 13.29
CA SER A 39 9.61 6.17 13.30
C SER A 39 8.43 7.13 13.53
N ALA A 40 8.65 8.24 14.24
CA ALA A 40 7.66 9.31 14.42
C ALA A 40 7.27 10.00 13.09
N ASP A 41 8.12 9.96 12.07
CA ASP A 41 7.82 10.53 10.75
C ASP A 41 6.87 9.66 9.93
N THR A 42 6.66 8.39 10.32
CA THR A 42 5.83 7.45 9.56
C THR A 42 4.34 7.78 9.68
N TRP A 43 3.56 7.45 8.64
CA TRP A 43 2.12 7.69 8.65
C TRP A 43 1.43 6.98 9.83
N TRP A 44 1.84 5.75 10.14
CA TRP A 44 1.20 4.93 11.16
C TRP A 44 1.47 5.46 12.56
N SER A 45 2.69 5.94 12.84
CA SER A 45 3.02 6.49 14.15
C SER A 45 2.19 7.75 14.42
N GLN A 46 2.07 8.62 13.42
CA GLN A 46 1.26 9.83 13.49
C GLN A 46 -0.24 9.55 13.63
N VAL A 47 -0.79 8.55 12.92
CA VAL A 47 -2.18 8.12 13.08
C VAL A 47 -2.42 7.61 14.50
N ILE A 48 -1.55 6.75 15.00
CA ILE A 48 -1.66 6.16 16.34
C ILE A 48 -1.58 7.24 17.42
N GLU A 49 -0.65 8.19 17.29
CA GLU A 49 -0.52 9.33 18.20
C GLU A 49 -1.79 10.18 18.20
N ARG A 50 -2.30 10.53 17.02
CA ARG A 50 -3.54 11.31 16.86
C ARG A 50 -4.75 10.62 17.51
N LEU A 51 -4.82 9.30 17.42
CA LEU A 51 -5.89 8.49 18.02
C LEU A 51 -5.65 8.15 19.50
N GLY A 52 -4.59 8.68 20.13
CA GLY A 52 -4.25 8.45 21.53
C GLY A 52 -3.94 6.98 21.85
N GLY A 53 -3.37 6.26 20.88
CA GLY A 53 -3.03 4.86 20.96
C GLY A 53 -1.54 4.58 21.23
N ARG A 54 -1.18 3.30 21.17
CA ARG A 54 0.21 2.85 21.06
C ARG A 54 0.34 1.81 19.94
N LEU A 55 1.50 1.75 19.31
CA LEU A 55 1.86 0.63 18.45
C LEU A 55 1.96 -0.64 19.31
N LEU A 56 1.43 -1.74 18.79
CA LEU A 56 1.63 -3.09 19.28
C LEU A 56 2.60 -3.82 18.37
N ALA A 57 2.24 -4.03 17.10
CA ALA A 57 3.13 -4.66 16.14
C ALA A 57 3.00 -4.05 14.74
N ASN A 58 4.08 -4.11 13.95
CA ASN A 58 4.05 -3.67 12.56
C ASN A 58 4.47 -4.82 11.64
N SER A 59 3.49 -5.63 11.24
CA SER A 59 3.63 -6.70 10.25
C SER A 59 3.63 -6.12 8.83
N SER A 60 4.54 -5.19 8.54
CA SER A 60 4.75 -4.66 7.19
C SER A 60 6.00 -5.28 6.56
N PHE A 61 5.93 -5.60 5.26
CA PHE A 61 7.05 -6.21 4.54
C PHE A 61 7.24 -5.55 3.17
N SER A 62 8.44 -5.03 2.93
CA SER A 62 8.79 -4.29 1.72
C SER A 62 8.67 -5.16 0.46
N GLY A 63 7.88 -4.70 -0.50
CA GLY A 63 7.60 -5.40 -1.76
C GLY A 63 6.51 -6.47 -1.70
N SER A 64 5.96 -6.75 -0.51
CA SER A 64 4.94 -7.78 -0.34
C SER A 64 3.67 -7.47 -1.13
N LEU A 65 3.17 -8.47 -1.85
CA LEU A 65 1.79 -8.50 -2.35
C LEU A 65 0.84 -8.93 -1.23
N VAL A 66 -0.45 -8.75 -1.45
CA VAL A 66 -1.51 -9.46 -0.72
C VAL A 66 -1.59 -10.90 -1.22
N GLU A 67 -1.56 -11.10 -2.55
CA GLU A 67 -1.51 -12.40 -3.20
C GLU A 67 -0.15 -13.10 -2.99
N GLY A 68 -0.17 -14.41 -2.75
CA GLY A 68 1.03 -15.25 -2.80
C GLY A 68 0.87 -16.58 -2.06
N ALA A 69 1.77 -17.52 -2.36
CA ALA A 69 1.79 -18.85 -1.76
C ALA A 69 2.66 -18.87 -0.48
N GLY A 70 2.18 -18.20 0.57
CA GLY A 70 2.86 -18.14 1.87
C GLY A 70 3.74 -16.90 2.06
N PHE A 71 4.53 -16.89 3.12
CA PHE A 71 5.38 -15.75 3.51
C PHE A 71 6.33 -15.33 2.36
N PRO A 72 6.42 -14.03 2.01
CA PRO A 72 5.94 -12.89 2.80
C PRO A 72 4.56 -12.33 2.42
N ALA A 73 3.77 -13.00 1.58
CA ALA A 73 2.47 -12.49 1.12
C ALA A 73 1.56 -12.05 2.29
N GLY A 74 0.88 -10.92 2.16
CA GLY A 74 0.09 -10.32 3.24
C GLY A 74 -1.03 -11.21 3.75
N ASN A 75 -1.53 -12.12 2.90
CA ASN A 75 -2.52 -13.10 3.33
C ASN A 75 -1.93 -14.27 4.14
N SER A 76 -0.61 -14.43 4.28
CA SER A 76 0.02 -15.57 4.94
C SER A 76 -0.26 -15.61 6.44
N GLN A 77 -0.27 -16.81 7.05
CA GLN A 77 -0.55 -16.94 8.48
C GLN A 77 0.54 -16.26 9.32
N GLU A 78 1.81 -16.34 8.90
CA GLU A 78 2.94 -15.69 9.56
C GLU A 78 2.77 -14.16 9.62
N ARG A 79 2.21 -13.56 8.56
CA ARG A 79 1.91 -12.13 8.53
C ARG A 79 0.77 -11.76 9.48
N ILE A 80 -0.23 -12.63 9.62
CA ILE A 80 -1.33 -12.45 10.58
C ILE A 80 -0.81 -12.61 12.01
N ASP A 81 -0.08 -13.68 12.32
CA ASP A 81 0.45 -13.96 13.66
C ASP A 81 1.35 -12.83 14.18
N ALA A 82 2.12 -12.19 13.28
CA ALA A 82 2.98 -11.05 13.58
C ALA A 82 2.23 -9.74 13.90
N LEU A 83 0.89 -9.74 13.99
CA LEU A 83 0.10 -8.60 14.47
C LEU A 83 -0.10 -8.61 15.98
N ALA A 84 0.27 -9.70 16.66
CA ALA A 84 0.29 -9.81 18.11
C ALA A 84 1.73 -9.80 18.65
N GLU A 85 1.90 -9.39 19.90
CA GLU A 85 3.21 -9.35 20.57
C GLU A 85 3.04 -9.78 22.03
N ASP A 86 3.94 -10.65 22.53
CA ASP A 86 3.96 -11.12 23.92
C ASP A 86 2.61 -11.62 24.47
N GLY A 87 1.83 -12.29 23.61
CA GLY A 87 0.50 -12.81 23.95
C GLY A 87 -0.61 -11.74 24.00
N VAL A 88 -0.30 -10.49 23.66
CA VAL A 88 -1.24 -9.39 23.54
C VAL A 88 -1.74 -9.29 22.09
N GLN A 89 -3.06 -9.19 21.94
CA GLN A 89 -3.73 -8.98 20.64
C GLN A 89 -4.03 -7.50 20.40
N PRO A 90 -4.11 -7.05 19.13
CA PRO A 90 -4.43 -5.66 18.81
C PRO A 90 -5.90 -5.33 19.08
N ASP A 91 -6.16 -4.11 19.56
CA ASP A 91 -7.50 -3.52 19.60
C ASP A 91 -7.92 -2.99 18.21
N VAL A 92 -6.94 -2.56 17.41
CA VAL A 92 -7.11 -2.05 16.05
C VAL A 92 -6.06 -2.64 15.13
N VAL A 93 -6.45 -3.07 13.93
CA VAL A 93 -5.53 -3.36 12.83
C VAL A 93 -5.79 -2.41 11.67
N ILE A 94 -4.75 -1.71 11.22
CA ILE A 94 -4.81 -0.90 10.00
C ILE A 94 -4.10 -1.66 8.89
N VAL A 95 -4.85 -2.00 7.83
CA VAL A 95 -4.34 -2.70 6.65
C VAL A 95 -4.11 -1.69 5.55
N PHE A 96 -2.86 -1.51 5.13
CA PHE A 96 -2.53 -0.68 3.97
C PHE A 96 -1.60 -1.44 3.02
N MET A 97 -2.21 -2.21 2.12
CA MET A 97 -1.55 -3.12 1.19
C MET A 97 -2.31 -3.23 -0.13
N GLY A 98 -1.58 -3.62 -1.17
CA GLY A 98 -2.12 -3.94 -2.50
C GLY A 98 -1.43 -3.20 -3.64
N ILE A 99 -0.57 -2.22 -3.33
CA ILE A 99 0.14 -1.47 -4.36
C ILE A 99 1.12 -2.34 -5.14
N ASN A 100 1.67 -3.39 -4.50
CA ASN A 100 2.50 -4.38 -5.17
C ASN A 100 1.70 -5.31 -6.10
N ASP A 101 0.47 -5.68 -5.73
CA ASP A 101 -0.42 -6.47 -6.59
C ASP A 101 -0.80 -5.66 -7.84
N TYR A 102 -1.03 -4.36 -7.66
CA TYR A 102 -1.20 -3.40 -8.75
C TYR A 102 0.07 -3.27 -9.62
N GLY A 103 1.22 -3.01 -9.00
CA GLY A 103 2.47 -2.73 -9.69
C GLY A 103 3.08 -3.94 -10.40
N TRP A 104 2.89 -5.16 -9.90
CA TRP A 104 3.34 -6.39 -10.56
C TRP A 104 2.26 -7.02 -11.45
N GLY A 105 0.98 -6.78 -11.18
CA GLY A 105 -0.12 -7.48 -11.86
C GLY A 105 -0.37 -8.89 -11.32
N GLY A 106 0.09 -9.18 -10.10
CA GLY A 106 -0.10 -10.43 -9.38
C GLY A 106 1.18 -11.22 -9.08
N ALA A 107 1.05 -12.25 -8.24
CA ALA A 107 2.18 -12.99 -7.67
C ALA A 107 3.04 -13.72 -8.72
N THR A 108 2.42 -14.28 -9.77
CA THR A 108 3.16 -14.94 -10.86
C THR A 108 4.10 -13.98 -11.58
N ALA A 109 3.63 -12.76 -11.87
CA ALA A 109 4.43 -11.74 -12.54
C ALA A 109 5.55 -11.21 -11.64
N GLN A 110 5.32 -11.09 -10.33
CA GLN A 110 6.38 -10.77 -9.37
C GLN A 110 7.49 -11.84 -9.37
N ALA A 111 7.12 -13.12 -9.34
CA ALA A 111 8.08 -14.22 -9.33
C ALA A 111 8.93 -14.27 -10.61
N ALA A 112 8.29 -14.14 -11.78
CA ALA A 112 8.99 -14.12 -13.07
C ALA A 112 9.87 -12.87 -13.23
N GLY A 113 9.42 -11.72 -12.71
CA GLY A 113 10.18 -10.48 -12.74
C GLY A 113 11.26 -10.35 -11.67
N ARG A 114 11.47 -11.40 -10.85
CA ARG A 114 12.44 -11.47 -9.75
C ARG A 114 12.27 -10.35 -8.73
N GLY A 115 11.02 -10.12 -8.31
CA GLY A 115 10.70 -9.18 -7.24
C GLY A 115 11.40 -9.53 -5.91
N ASN A 116 11.53 -8.54 -5.04
CA ASN A 116 12.25 -8.66 -3.76
C ASN A 116 11.46 -9.39 -2.66
N ALA A 117 10.17 -9.64 -2.86
CA ALA A 117 9.28 -10.23 -1.85
C ALA A 117 8.53 -11.46 -2.38
N VAL A 118 9.21 -12.28 -3.18
CA VAL A 118 8.65 -13.54 -3.68
C VAL A 118 8.53 -14.56 -2.53
N PRO A 119 7.44 -15.34 -2.45
CA PRO A 119 7.29 -16.34 -1.40
C PRO A 119 8.47 -17.31 -1.28
N VAL A 120 8.93 -17.54 -0.05
CA VAL A 120 10.12 -18.36 0.25
C VAL A 120 9.95 -19.82 -0.19
N ALA A 121 8.70 -20.30 -0.19
CA ALA A 121 8.37 -21.67 -0.58
C ALA A 121 8.43 -21.92 -2.11
N LEU A 122 8.63 -20.87 -2.91
CA LEU A 122 8.58 -20.97 -4.36
C LEU A 122 9.93 -21.40 -4.94
N ASP A 123 9.93 -22.42 -5.78
CA ASP A 123 11.09 -22.80 -6.59
C ASP A 123 11.25 -21.80 -7.75
N LEU A 124 12.09 -20.79 -7.55
CA LEU A 124 12.35 -19.74 -8.54
C LEU A 124 13.10 -20.24 -9.77
N ASP A 125 13.89 -21.31 -9.64
CA ASP A 125 14.66 -21.89 -10.75
C ASP A 125 13.73 -22.60 -11.75
N ALA A 126 12.57 -23.06 -11.28
CA ALA A 126 11.51 -23.60 -12.13
C ALA A 126 10.68 -22.53 -12.86
N ILE A 127 10.91 -21.24 -12.59
CA ILE A 127 10.15 -20.13 -13.19
C ILE A 127 11.05 -19.38 -14.17
N GLU A 128 10.66 -19.37 -15.44
CA GLU A 128 11.36 -18.63 -16.48
C GLU A 128 11.31 -17.13 -16.20
N PRO A 129 12.47 -16.44 -16.10
CA PRO A 129 12.50 -15.02 -15.79
C PRO A 129 12.05 -14.20 -17.00
N HIS A 130 11.12 -13.27 -16.77
CA HIS A 130 10.75 -12.31 -17.78
C HIS A 130 10.32 -10.98 -17.16
N ALA A 131 10.47 -9.90 -17.92
CA ALA A 131 9.97 -8.60 -17.51
C ALA A 131 8.45 -8.67 -17.31
N PRO A 132 7.91 -8.01 -16.27
CA PRO A 132 6.47 -7.89 -16.10
C PRO A 132 5.79 -7.25 -17.32
N ALA A 133 4.65 -7.80 -17.73
CA ALA A 133 3.88 -7.37 -18.89
C ALA A 133 2.48 -6.88 -18.46
N ALA A 134 1.50 -6.95 -19.37
CA ALA A 134 0.09 -6.77 -19.03
C ALA A 134 -0.34 -7.79 -17.95
N ALA A 135 -1.27 -7.38 -17.09
CA ALA A 135 -1.81 -8.24 -16.04
C ALA A 135 -2.56 -9.40 -16.68
N ALA A 136 -2.34 -10.62 -16.18
CA ALA A 136 -3.06 -11.78 -16.68
C ALA A 136 -4.57 -11.66 -16.41
N PRO A 137 -5.44 -12.20 -17.28
CA PRO A 137 -6.88 -12.22 -17.04
C PRO A 137 -7.24 -12.69 -15.63
N GLY A 138 -8.22 -12.04 -15.00
CA GLY A 138 -8.63 -12.35 -13.62
C GLY A 138 -7.65 -11.85 -12.54
N ALA A 139 -6.70 -10.96 -12.84
CA ALA A 139 -5.80 -10.38 -11.83
C ALA A 139 -6.57 -9.72 -10.67
N ILE A 140 -7.62 -8.94 -10.98
CA ILE A 140 -8.47 -8.32 -9.96
C ILE A 140 -9.20 -9.37 -9.12
N ASP A 141 -9.69 -10.45 -9.74
CA ASP A 141 -10.39 -11.52 -9.02
C ASP A 141 -9.44 -12.27 -8.07
N ARG A 142 -8.21 -12.55 -8.51
CA ARG A 142 -7.17 -13.15 -7.66
C ARG A 142 -6.78 -12.24 -6.51
N PHE A 143 -6.57 -10.95 -6.78
CA PHE A 143 -6.30 -9.95 -5.76
C PHE A 143 -7.43 -9.90 -4.72
N ARG A 144 -8.69 -9.82 -5.17
CA ARG A 144 -9.87 -9.81 -4.30
C ARG A 144 -9.96 -11.07 -3.45
N ALA A 145 -9.75 -12.24 -4.05
CA ALA A 145 -9.76 -13.51 -3.32
C ALA A 145 -8.64 -13.57 -2.27
N ALA A 146 -7.44 -13.10 -2.61
CA ALA A 146 -6.33 -13.02 -1.67
C ALA A 146 -6.60 -12.04 -0.52
N TYR A 147 -7.20 -10.88 -0.81
CA TYR A 147 -7.60 -9.90 0.20
C TYR A 147 -8.71 -10.45 1.10
N GLY A 148 -9.69 -11.16 0.54
CA GLY A 148 -10.71 -11.88 1.32
C GLY A 148 -10.09 -12.92 2.27
N LEU A 149 -9.16 -13.74 1.78
CA LEU A 149 -8.45 -14.71 2.61
C LEU A 149 -7.63 -14.06 3.73
N LEU A 150 -6.99 -12.91 3.44
CA LEU A 150 -6.29 -12.09 4.44
C LEU A 150 -7.26 -11.67 5.56
N LEU A 151 -8.44 -11.14 5.20
CA LEU A 151 -9.45 -10.70 6.17
C LEU A 151 -10.09 -11.86 6.93
N GLU A 152 -10.32 -12.99 6.27
CA GLU A 152 -10.82 -14.23 6.89
C GLU A 152 -9.87 -14.70 8.01
N ARG A 153 -8.57 -14.82 7.69
CA ARG A 153 -7.55 -15.23 8.65
C ARG A 153 -7.43 -14.24 9.80
N MET A 154 -7.45 -12.94 9.49
CA MET A 154 -7.41 -11.90 10.51
C MET A 154 -8.63 -11.93 11.44
N ARG A 155 -9.84 -12.15 10.90
CA ARG A 155 -11.06 -12.29 11.71
C ARG A 155 -11.05 -13.55 12.57
N ALA A 156 -10.46 -14.64 12.07
CA ALA A 156 -10.28 -15.86 12.84
C ALA A 156 -9.29 -15.68 14.00
N ALA A 157 -8.16 -14.99 13.75
CA ALA A 157 -7.12 -14.77 14.76
C ALA A 157 -7.50 -13.68 15.78
N TYR A 158 -8.14 -12.60 15.33
CA TYR A 158 -8.42 -11.40 16.12
C TYR A 158 -9.91 -10.97 16.00
N PRO A 159 -10.86 -11.80 16.47
CA PRO A 159 -12.30 -11.54 16.28
C PRO A 159 -12.79 -10.26 16.96
N GLN A 160 -12.06 -9.74 17.95
CA GLN A 160 -12.39 -8.53 18.69
C GLN A 160 -11.73 -7.27 18.12
N ALA A 161 -10.75 -7.41 17.21
CA ALA A 161 -10.04 -6.27 16.67
C ALA A 161 -10.92 -5.45 15.72
N GLU A 162 -10.85 -4.13 15.82
CA GLU A 162 -11.38 -3.23 14.81
C GLU A 162 -10.41 -3.22 13.61
N VAL A 163 -10.89 -3.60 12.42
CA VAL A 163 -10.04 -3.71 11.23
C VAL A 163 -10.40 -2.60 10.25
N TRP A 164 -9.42 -1.77 9.88
CA TRP A 164 -9.54 -0.71 8.89
C TRP A 164 -8.74 -1.05 7.64
N CYS A 165 -9.43 -1.23 6.51
CA CYS A 165 -8.82 -1.47 5.22
C CYS A 165 -8.66 -0.14 4.48
N CYS A 166 -7.42 0.33 4.34
CA CYS A 166 -7.09 1.50 3.53
C CYS A 166 -7.19 1.15 2.04
N THR A 167 -7.95 1.92 1.28
CA THR A 167 -7.82 1.90 -0.19
C THR A 167 -6.44 2.41 -0.59
N LEU A 168 -5.95 1.96 -1.74
CA LEU A 168 -4.76 2.51 -2.37
C LEU A 168 -4.97 4.00 -2.70
N CYS A 169 -3.91 4.77 -2.56
CA CYS A 169 -3.87 6.19 -2.88
C CYS A 169 -2.78 6.44 -3.94
N PRO A 170 -3.00 7.30 -4.95
CA PRO A 170 -1.97 7.60 -5.93
C PRO A 170 -0.78 8.35 -5.31
N GLY A 171 0.44 7.96 -5.68
CA GLY A 171 1.65 8.70 -5.32
C GLY A 171 2.06 9.69 -6.40
N ARG A 172 2.52 10.87 -5.99
CA ARG A 172 3.01 11.94 -6.84
C ARG A 172 4.47 12.23 -6.59
N VAL A 173 5.28 12.26 -7.64
CA VAL A 173 6.71 12.56 -7.53
C VAL A 173 6.92 13.95 -6.92
N ALA A 174 7.75 14.03 -5.89
CA ALA A 174 8.05 15.27 -5.18
C ALA A 174 8.50 16.39 -6.15
N GLY A 175 7.94 17.59 -5.95
CA GLY A 175 8.22 18.75 -6.80
C GLY A 175 7.46 18.81 -8.13
N CYS A 176 6.66 17.79 -8.47
CA CYS A 176 5.84 17.82 -9.68
C CYS A 176 4.48 18.51 -9.41
N PRO A 177 4.11 19.58 -10.15
CA PRO A 177 2.84 20.30 -9.96
C PRO A 177 1.64 19.60 -10.61
N SER A 178 1.85 18.47 -11.27
CA SER A 178 0.85 17.73 -12.06
C SER A 178 0.84 16.26 -11.68
N PRO A 179 -0.31 15.55 -11.83
CA PRO A 179 -0.40 14.13 -11.50
C PRO A 179 0.67 13.33 -12.22
N THR A 180 1.40 12.50 -11.47
CA THR A 180 2.46 11.64 -12.02
C THR A 180 2.15 10.17 -11.84
N PHE A 181 0.96 9.78 -11.39
CA PHE A 181 0.67 8.37 -11.15
C PHE A 181 0.33 7.66 -12.45
N ALA A 182 0.91 6.48 -12.68
CA ALA A 182 0.47 5.59 -13.75
C ALA A 182 -0.82 4.88 -13.30
N TRP A 183 -2.00 5.27 -13.82
CA TRP A 183 -3.33 4.81 -13.35
C TRP A 183 -3.80 3.45 -13.85
N ASN A 184 -3.23 2.97 -14.95
CA ASN A 184 -3.60 1.69 -15.56
C ASN A 184 -2.34 0.93 -15.99
N LEU A 185 -1.41 0.76 -15.04
CA LEU A 185 -0.03 0.36 -15.31
C LEU A 185 0.04 -0.85 -16.25
N ARG A 186 -0.69 -1.90 -15.92
CA ARG A 186 -0.67 -3.19 -16.64
C ARG A 186 -1.96 -3.54 -17.35
N GLY A 187 -2.81 -2.54 -17.63
CA GLY A 187 -4.14 -2.76 -18.21
C GLY A 187 -5.19 -3.27 -17.19
N ALA A 188 -4.82 -3.35 -15.91
CA ALA A 188 -5.75 -3.54 -14.79
C ALA A 188 -5.94 -2.18 -14.10
N PRO A 189 -7.16 -1.58 -14.17
CA PRO A 189 -7.37 -0.23 -13.65
C PRO A 189 -7.13 -0.15 -12.14
N PHE A 190 -6.44 0.91 -11.69
CA PHE A 190 -6.19 1.18 -10.27
C PHE A 190 -7.48 1.15 -9.43
N LYS A 191 -8.55 1.78 -9.94
CA LYS A 191 -9.87 1.78 -9.30
C LYS A 191 -10.40 0.37 -9.03
N SER A 192 -10.12 -0.61 -9.88
CA SER A 192 -10.58 -1.99 -9.70
C SER A 192 -9.95 -2.67 -8.49
N TYR A 193 -8.71 -2.31 -8.12
CA TYR A 193 -8.09 -2.77 -6.88
C TYR A 193 -8.78 -2.14 -5.66
N ASN A 194 -9.10 -0.84 -5.71
CA ASN A 194 -9.82 -0.17 -4.62
C ASN A 194 -11.25 -0.69 -4.46
N ASP A 195 -11.95 -0.96 -5.56
CA ASP A 195 -13.27 -1.61 -5.53
C ASP A 195 -13.20 -3.02 -4.90
N ALA A 196 -12.13 -3.78 -5.19
CA ALA A 196 -11.89 -5.09 -4.57
C ALA A 196 -11.63 -4.98 -3.06
N ILE A 197 -10.83 -4.01 -2.61
CA ILE A 197 -10.59 -3.73 -1.18
C ILE A 197 -11.91 -3.40 -0.47
N ARG A 198 -12.69 -2.46 -1.01
CA ARG A 198 -14.00 -2.07 -0.48
C ARG A 198 -14.94 -3.26 -0.37
N ALA A 199 -15.01 -4.08 -1.41
CA ALA A 199 -15.89 -5.24 -1.45
C ALA A 199 -15.47 -6.28 -0.39
N ALA A 200 -14.19 -6.63 -0.33
CA ALA A 200 -13.67 -7.59 0.65
C ALA A 200 -13.88 -7.09 2.09
N ALA A 201 -13.58 -5.82 2.37
CA ALA A 201 -13.80 -5.23 3.69
C ALA A 201 -15.27 -5.37 4.13
N ARG A 202 -16.22 -5.02 3.25
CA ARG A 202 -17.67 -5.16 3.53
C ARG A 202 -18.08 -6.61 3.77
N GLU A 203 -17.61 -7.54 2.95
CA GLU A 203 -17.95 -8.97 3.07
C GLU A 203 -17.47 -9.59 4.38
N HIS A 204 -16.35 -9.11 4.92
CA HIS A 204 -15.77 -9.59 6.18
C HIS A 204 -16.08 -8.69 7.39
N GLY A 205 -17.03 -7.76 7.23
CA GLY A 205 -17.46 -6.86 8.31
C GLY A 205 -16.35 -5.93 8.84
N CYS A 206 -15.38 -5.56 8.00
CA CYS A 206 -14.32 -4.62 8.30
C CYS A 206 -14.69 -3.19 7.87
N ASN A 207 -14.04 -2.21 8.46
CA ASN A 207 -14.16 -0.81 8.08
C ASN A 207 -13.30 -0.49 6.86
N VAL A 208 -13.67 0.55 6.13
CA VAL A 208 -12.89 1.06 4.99
C VAL A 208 -12.39 2.45 5.34
N ALA A 209 -11.08 2.66 5.27
CA ALA A 209 -10.50 4.00 5.16
C ALA A 209 -10.36 4.31 3.67
N ASP A 210 -11.27 5.12 3.13
CA ASP A 210 -11.38 5.36 1.69
C ASP A 210 -10.54 6.57 1.25
N LEU A 211 -9.24 6.36 1.14
CA LEU A 211 -8.26 7.37 0.71
C LEU A 211 -8.50 7.80 -0.74
N GLU A 212 -8.91 6.89 -1.62
CA GLU A 212 -9.18 7.20 -3.03
C GLU A 212 -10.34 8.20 -3.16
N ALA A 213 -11.33 8.13 -2.28
CA ALA A 213 -12.48 9.03 -2.29
C ALA A 213 -12.13 10.51 -2.05
N PHE A 214 -10.97 10.82 -1.47
CA PHE A 214 -10.51 12.21 -1.35
C PHE A 214 -10.10 12.80 -2.71
N GLY A 215 -9.78 11.99 -3.72
CA GLY A 215 -9.37 12.46 -5.04
C GLY A 215 -8.04 13.22 -5.02
N ILE A 216 -7.13 12.83 -4.13
CA ILE A 216 -5.85 13.50 -3.90
C ILE A 216 -4.70 12.49 -3.93
N ASP A 217 -3.56 12.92 -4.46
CA ASP A 217 -2.29 12.21 -4.40
C ASP A 217 -1.53 12.56 -3.12
N TYR A 218 -0.68 11.65 -2.62
CA TYR A 218 0.37 11.99 -1.65
C TYR A 218 1.73 12.17 -2.32
N GLU A 219 2.62 12.94 -1.70
CA GLU A 219 3.98 13.17 -2.18
C GLU A 219 4.86 11.92 -1.97
N ALA A 220 5.52 11.47 -3.03
CA ALA A 220 6.31 10.26 -3.09
C ALA A 220 7.62 10.49 -3.87
N VAL A 221 8.60 9.61 -3.71
CA VAL A 221 9.86 9.67 -4.48
C VAL A 221 9.74 9.02 -5.86
N ASP A 222 8.98 7.93 -5.97
CA ASP A 222 8.88 7.07 -7.16
C ASP A 222 7.43 6.74 -7.57
N GLY A 223 6.49 7.57 -7.10
CA GLY A 223 5.05 7.35 -7.26
C GLY A 223 4.48 6.28 -6.32
N THR A 224 5.28 5.71 -5.42
CA THR A 224 4.83 4.73 -4.41
C THR A 224 5.31 5.05 -3.00
N HIS A 225 6.58 5.40 -2.80
CA HIS A 225 7.13 5.52 -1.46
C HIS A 225 7.02 6.97 -0.96
N PRO A 226 6.23 7.24 0.09
CA PRO A 226 6.06 8.59 0.62
C PRO A 226 7.37 9.26 1.03
N THR A 227 7.46 10.57 0.78
CA THR A 227 8.39 11.45 1.48
C THR A 227 7.90 11.73 2.91
N ALA A 228 8.65 12.47 3.71
CA ALA A 228 8.15 12.98 5.00
C ALA A 228 6.85 13.80 4.88
N ARG A 229 6.67 14.57 3.80
CA ARG A 229 5.38 15.24 3.51
C ARG A 229 4.31 14.22 3.16
N GLY A 230 4.63 13.25 2.31
CA GLY A 230 3.74 12.15 1.95
C GLY A 230 3.24 11.36 3.16
N MET A 231 4.11 11.07 4.13
CA MET A 231 3.73 10.39 5.36
C MET A 231 2.70 11.20 6.18
N ARG A 232 2.91 12.52 6.29
CA ARG A 232 1.95 13.43 6.94
C ARG A 232 0.63 13.51 6.17
N GLN A 233 0.68 13.51 4.84
CA GLN A 233 -0.53 13.50 4.02
C GLN A 233 -1.33 12.20 4.24
N LEU A 234 -0.68 11.04 4.14
CA LEU A 234 -1.32 9.75 4.42
C LEU A 234 -1.86 9.66 5.85
N SER A 235 -1.13 10.16 6.85
CA SER A 235 -1.60 10.14 8.24
C SER A 235 -2.89 10.94 8.42
N VAL A 236 -2.99 12.12 7.80
CA VAL A 236 -4.21 12.94 7.82
C VAL A 236 -5.38 12.23 7.15
N LEU A 237 -5.19 11.66 5.96
CA LEU A 237 -6.26 10.97 5.22
C LEU A 237 -6.78 9.77 6.02
N ILE A 238 -5.88 8.92 6.51
CA ILE A 238 -6.23 7.70 7.25
C ILE A 238 -6.91 8.03 8.58
N ALA A 239 -6.34 8.95 9.37
CA ALA A 239 -6.94 9.31 10.66
C ALA A 239 -8.31 9.96 10.48
N SER A 240 -8.50 10.81 9.46
CA SER A 240 -9.81 11.43 9.19
C SER A 240 -10.87 10.39 8.85
N CYS A 241 -10.52 9.34 8.10
CA CYS A 241 -11.44 8.22 7.85
C CYS A 241 -11.81 7.49 9.15
N ILE A 242 -10.83 7.18 10.00
CA ILE A 242 -11.04 6.45 11.25
C ILE A 242 -11.90 7.28 12.24
N GLU A 243 -11.74 8.60 12.23
CA GLU A 243 -12.54 9.54 13.02
C GLU A 243 -13.96 9.76 12.45
N GLY A 244 -14.28 9.18 11.29
CA GLY A 244 -15.60 9.26 10.66
C GLY A 244 -15.85 10.56 9.89
N ALA A 245 -14.80 11.26 9.46
CA ALA A 245 -14.94 12.41 8.57
C ALA A 245 -15.35 11.95 7.17
N GLU A 246 -16.26 12.69 6.53
CA GLU A 246 -16.57 12.49 5.12
C GLU A 246 -15.35 12.84 4.25
N PRO A 247 -15.07 12.07 3.17
CA PRO A 247 -14.00 12.40 2.24
C PRO A 247 -14.29 13.72 1.51
N ASP A 248 -13.67 14.80 1.95
CA ASP A 248 -13.76 16.12 1.35
C ASP A 248 -12.39 16.81 1.36
N GLU A 249 -11.80 16.97 0.17
CA GLU A 249 -10.52 17.64 -0.01
C GLU A 249 -10.47 19.05 0.61
N ARG A 250 -11.61 19.74 0.70
CA ARG A 250 -11.70 21.11 1.23
C ARG A 250 -11.51 21.17 2.74
N LEU A 251 -11.64 20.03 3.43
CA LEU A 251 -11.45 19.90 4.86
C LEU A 251 -9.99 19.57 5.23
N LEU A 252 -9.13 19.33 4.23
CA LEU A 252 -7.75 18.95 4.46
C LEU A 252 -6.86 20.18 4.74
N PRO A 253 -5.78 20.02 5.53
CA PRO A 253 -4.85 21.11 5.81
C PRO A 253 -4.17 21.61 4.52
N ALA A 254 -4.41 22.87 4.17
CA ALA A 254 -3.92 23.47 2.92
C ALA A 254 -2.37 23.55 2.83
N ASP A 255 -1.67 23.53 3.96
CA ASP A 255 -0.21 23.47 4.02
C ASP A 255 0.35 22.09 3.61
N LEU A 256 -0.44 21.03 3.78
CA LEU A 256 -0.12 19.70 3.31
C LEU A 256 -0.69 19.43 1.92
N PHE A 257 -1.87 19.96 1.61
CA PHE A 257 -2.65 19.66 0.40
C PHE A 257 -3.03 20.94 -0.34
N ASP A 258 -2.08 21.50 -1.08
CA ASP A 258 -2.39 22.58 -2.03
C ASP A 258 -3.12 22.02 -3.27
N GLU A 259 -3.72 22.90 -4.07
CA GLU A 259 -4.56 22.52 -5.23
C GLU A 259 -3.82 21.65 -6.26
N THR A 260 -2.48 21.63 -6.25
CA THR A 260 -1.71 20.83 -7.19
C THR A 260 -1.86 19.33 -6.93
N PHE A 261 -2.18 18.91 -5.70
CA PHE A 261 -2.26 17.50 -5.31
C PHE A 261 -3.53 16.78 -5.75
N ARG A 262 -4.47 17.46 -6.42
CA ARG A 262 -5.65 16.78 -6.99
C ARG A 262 -5.21 15.66 -7.94
N SER A 263 -5.77 14.48 -7.70
CA SER A 263 -5.57 13.31 -8.54
C SER A 263 -6.10 13.55 -9.95
N GLY A 264 -5.43 12.95 -10.94
CA GLY A 264 -5.88 13.01 -12.33
C GLY A 264 -5.40 11.82 -13.14
N GLU A 265 -6.35 11.14 -13.79
CA GLU A 265 -6.07 10.09 -14.76
C GLU A 265 -5.87 10.71 -16.15
N LEU A 266 -4.62 10.76 -16.61
CA LEU A 266 -4.26 11.43 -17.87
C LEU A 266 -4.68 10.65 -19.13
N CYS A 267 -4.82 9.32 -19.02
CA CYS A 267 -5.09 8.42 -20.15
C CYS A 267 -6.17 7.37 -19.78
N PRO A 268 -7.45 7.77 -19.60
CA PRO A 268 -8.47 6.84 -19.12
C PRO A 268 -8.63 5.61 -20.01
N GLY A 269 -8.50 4.43 -19.40
CA GLY A 269 -8.66 3.13 -20.08
C GLY A 269 -7.45 2.63 -20.88
N GLU A 270 -6.40 3.44 -21.07
CA GLU A 270 -5.20 3.06 -21.82
C GLU A 270 -4.16 2.39 -20.90
N ALA A 271 -3.61 1.25 -21.31
CA ALA A 271 -2.58 0.56 -20.53
C ALA A 271 -1.25 1.33 -20.57
N CYS A 272 -0.53 1.40 -19.44
CA CYS A 272 0.77 2.09 -19.42
C CYS A 272 1.93 1.22 -19.91
N VAL A 273 1.82 -0.12 -19.90
CA VAL A 273 2.83 -1.02 -20.47
C VAL A 273 3.06 -0.67 -21.95
N GLY A 274 4.31 -0.35 -22.30
CA GLY A 274 4.70 0.05 -23.65
C GLY A 274 4.48 1.53 -23.98
N CYS A 275 3.94 2.33 -23.06
CA CYS A 275 3.79 3.76 -23.22
C CYS A 275 5.15 4.48 -23.03
N GLU A 276 5.47 5.42 -23.92
CA GLU A 276 6.73 6.19 -23.87
C GLU A 276 6.82 7.12 -22.65
N HIS A 277 5.69 7.46 -22.03
CA HIS A 277 5.62 8.32 -20.85
C HIS A 277 5.69 7.56 -19.53
N ALA A 278 5.62 6.23 -19.54
CA ALA A 278 5.79 5.46 -18.30
C ALA A 278 7.28 5.33 -18.00
N ARG A 279 7.75 5.89 -16.87
CA ARG A 279 9.19 5.91 -16.49
C ARG A 279 9.82 4.52 -16.47
N GLY A 280 9.03 3.51 -16.18
CA GLY A 280 9.41 2.11 -16.34
C GLY A 280 8.24 1.19 -15.99
N THR A 281 8.04 0.15 -16.79
CA THR A 281 7.01 -0.89 -16.53
C THR A 281 7.61 -2.30 -16.38
N GLY A 282 8.94 -2.38 -16.39
CA GLY A 282 9.72 -3.62 -16.20
C GLY A 282 9.93 -3.96 -14.72
N SER A 283 11.08 -4.53 -14.38
CA SER A 283 11.39 -4.97 -12.99
C SER A 283 11.85 -3.85 -12.06
N SER A 284 12.27 -2.69 -12.60
CA SER A 284 12.55 -1.50 -11.78
C SER A 284 11.25 -0.90 -11.27
N TRP A 285 11.19 -0.62 -9.96
CA TRP A 285 9.97 -0.15 -9.33
C TRP A 285 9.73 1.34 -9.58
N PHE A 286 8.74 1.66 -10.42
CA PHE A 286 8.21 3.01 -10.62
C PHE A 286 6.70 2.94 -10.92
N LEU A 287 5.91 3.78 -10.26
CA LEU A 287 4.50 4.02 -10.61
C LEU A 287 4.33 5.44 -11.19
N VAL A 288 5.25 5.82 -12.09
CA VAL A 288 5.37 7.18 -12.59
C VAL A 288 4.98 7.31 -14.07
N CYS A 289 4.05 8.22 -14.35
CA CYS A 289 3.74 8.79 -15.64
C CYS A 289 4.41 10.17 -15.78
N GLU A 290 5.19 10.34 -16.83
CA GLU A 290 5.92 11.57 -17.18
C GLU A 290 5.21 12.38 -18.28
N ARG A 291 3.93 12.05 -18.54
CA ARG A 291 3.11 12.80 -19.48
C ARG A 291 2.78 14.15 -18.86
N ASN A 292 3.15 15.23 -19.54
CA ASN A 292 2.69 16.56 -19.16
C ASN A 292 1.20 16.69 -19.48
N PRO A 293 0.35 17.13 -18.54
CA PRO A 293 -1.01 17.54 -18.87
C PRO A 293 -0.91 18.78 -19.77
N SER A 294 -1.40 18.65 -21.00
CA SER A 294 -1.51 19.71 -22.00
C SER A 294 -2.56 20.75 -21.61
#